data_AF-A0A0M2UZN1-F1
#
_entry.id   AF-A0A0M2UZN1-F1
#
_cell.length_a   1.000
_cell.length_b   1.000
_cell.length_c   1.000
_cell.angle_alpha   90.00
_cell.angle_beta   90.00
_cell.angle_gamma   90.00
#
_symmetry.space_group_name_H-M   'P 1'
#
loop_
_entity.id
_entity.type
_entity.pdbx_description
1 polymer ?
#
loop_
_entity_poly.entity_id
_entity_poly.type
_entity_poly.pdbx_seq_one_letter_code
_entity_poly.pdbx_strand_id
1 'polypeptide(L)'
;MSNLIKNIKLVIIDVDGVLTDGAIYIDSQGIETKAFNVLDGTGISYLHRAGIKTAIISGRNCAAVTHRAKELGIEDVYQGARNKIDAYKQLREKYTLSDKEICYVGDD
;
A
#
# COMPACT_ATOMS: atom_id res chain seq x y z
N MET A 1 -3.90 -21.01 -8.57
CA MET A 1 -4.04 -19.54 -8.38
C MET A 1 -5.49 -19.06 -8.32
N SER A 2 -6.41 -19.54 -9.17
CA SER A 2 -7.77 -18.96 -9.34
C SER A 2 -8.70 -18.97 -8.12
N ASN A 3 -8.50 -19.82 -7.11
CA ASN A 3 -9.36 -19.83 -5.91
C ASN A 3 -8.83 -18.97 -4.75
N LEU A 4 -7.54 -18.60 -4.76
CA LEU A 4 -6.94 -17.83 -3.65
C LEU A 4 -7.40 -16.37 -3.67
N ILE A 5 -7.60 -15.81 -4.87
CA ILE A 5 -7.87 -14.38 -5.07
C ILE A 5 -9.38 -14.07 -4.94
N LYS A 6 -10.26 -15.07 -5.11
CA LYS A 6 -11.72 -14.88 -5.16
C LYS A 6 -12.31 -14.20 -3.93
N ASN A 7 -11.68 -14.36 -2.77
CA ASN A 7 -12.19 -13.86 -1.50
C ASN A 7 -11.44 -12.63 -0.99
N ILE A 8 -10.52 -12.06 -1.78
CA ILE A 8 -9.76 -10.89 -1.36
C ILE A 8 -10.69 -9.68 -1.28
N LYS A 9 -10.69 -9.05 -0.11
CA LYS A 9 -11.47 -7.83 0.22
C LYS A 9 -10.56 -6.65 0.54
N LEU A 10 -9.30 -6.90 0.88
CA LEU A 10 -8.29 -5.89 1.16
C LEU A 10 -6.97 -6.26 0.49
N VAL A 11 -6.38 -5.31 -0.23
CA VAL A 11 -5.00 -5.39 -0.73
C VAL A 11 -4.15 -4.37 0.02
N ILE A 12 -3.13 -4.86 0.72
CA ILE A 12 -2.14 -4.04 1.40
C ILE A 12 -0.89 -4.00 0.53
N ILE A 13 -0.35 -2.81 0.30
CA ILE A 13 0.74 -2.58 -0.64
C ILE A 13 1.89 -1.90 0.11
N ASP A 14 3.10 -2.44 0.00
CA ASP A 14 4.31 -1.68 0.36
C ASP A 14 4.59 -0.56 -0.66
N VAL A 15 5.55 0.30 -0.37
CA VAL A 15 5.89 1.44 -1.21
C VAL A 15 7.22 1.22 -1.92
N ASP A 16 8.29 1.11 -1.16
CA ASP A 16 9.65 1.04 -1.68
C ASP A 16 9.87 -0.36 -2.24
N GLY A 17 10.14 -0.48 -3.55
CA GLY A 17 10.29 -1.77 -4.23
C GLY A 17 8.98 -2.42 -4.73
N VAL A 18 7.81 -1.86 -4.37
CA VAL A 18 6.50 -2.31 -4.87
C VAL A 18 5.78 -1.24 -5.70
N LEU A 19 5.36 -0.13 -5.09
CA LEU A 19 4.76 1.01 -5.83
C LEU A 19 5.82 1.89 -6.51
N THR A 20 7.08 1.62 -6.21
CA THR A 20 8.27 2.28 -6.74
C THR A 20 9.28 1.21 -7.14
N ASP A 21 10.34 1.60 -7.83
CA ASP A 21 11.48 0.75 -8.16
C ASP A 21 12.46 0.53 -6.98
N GLY A 22 12.12 1.02 -5.78
CA GLY A 22 12.97 0.94 -4.59
C GLY A 22 14.03 2.05 -4.50
N ALA A 23 14.13 2.93 -5.51
CA ALA A 23 15.05 4.06 -5.45
C ALA A 23 14.57 5.14 -4.48
N ILE A 24 15.52 5.71 -3.73
CA ILE A 24 15.28 6.82 -2.81
C ILE A 24 16.01 8.06 -3.32
N TYR A 25 15.26 9.07 -3.73
CA TYR A 25 15.80 10.34 -4.22
C TYR A 25 15.80 11.35 -3.07
N ILE A 26 16.98 11.84 -2.69
CA ILE A 26 17.15 12.83 -1.61
C ILE A 26 17.95 14.00 -2.17
N ASP A 27 17.44 15.21 -1.99
CA ASP A 27 18.15 16.42 -2.41
C ASP A 27 19.17 16.91 -1.37
N SER A 28 19.89 17.98 -1.69
CA SER A 28 20.91 18.58 -0.80
C SER A 28 20.38 19.10 0.55
N GLN A 29 19.06 19.29 0.67
CA GLN A 29 18.39 19.74 1.89
C GLN A 29 17.79 18.57 2.69
N GLY A 30 17.96 17.34 2.20
CA GLY A 30 17.41 16.15 2.83
C GLY A 30 15.94 15.89 2.49
N ILE A 31 15.36 16.57 1.50
CA ILE A 31 13.98 16.31 1.08
C ILE A 31 13.95 15.05 0.23
N GLU A 32 13.14 14.08 0.68
CA GLU A 32 12.91 12.81 -0.02
C GLU A 32 11.75 12.93 -1.02
N THR A 33 11.95 12.44 -2.24
CA THR A 33 10.91 12.26 -3.25
C THR A 33 10.86 10.82 -3.76
N LYS A 34 9.74 10.43 -4.38
CA LYS A 34 9.50 9.08 -4.90
C LYS A 34 8.89 9.14 -6.30
N ALA A 35 9.27 8.19 -7.14
CA ALA A 35 8.67 7.98 -8.45
C ALA A 35 7.66 6.82 -8.39
N PHE A 36 6.42 7.10 -8.80
CA PHE A 36 5.34 6.10 -8.85
C PHE A 36 4.93 5.82 -10.30
N ASN A 37 4.43 4.61 -10.57
CA ASN A 37 3.91 4.27 -11.88
C ASN A 37 2.44 4.66 -12.04
N VAL A 38 2.09 5.26 -13.18
CA VAL A 38 0.70 5.61 -13.52
C VAL A 38 -0.16 4.38 -13.80
N LEU A 39 0.43 3.30 -14.30
CA LEU A 39 -0.26 2.04 -14.59
C LEU A 39 -0.74 1.36 -13.31
N ASP A 40 0.06 1.42 -12.24
CA ASP A 40 -0.33 0.89 -10.93
C ASP A 40 -1.53 1.66 -10.35
N GLY A 41 -1.59 2.97 -10.60
CA GLY A 41 -2.77 3.77 -10.24
C GLY A 41 -4.04 3.29 -10.93
N THR A 42 -3.95 2.85 -12.18
CA THR A 42 -5.08 2.23 -12.90
C THR A 42 -5.46 0.89 -12.27
N GLY A 43 -4.48 0.06 -11.91
CA GLY A 43 -4.71 -1.20 -11.20
C GLY A 43 -5.45 -1.01 -9.87
N ILE A 44 -5.04 -0.02 -9.07
CA ILE A 44 -5.69 0.34 -7.81
C ILE A 44 -7.13 0.81 -8.04
N SER A 45 -7.37 1.64 -9.07
CA SER A 45 -8.72 2.04 -9.45
C SER A 45 -9.61 0.85 -9.82
N TYR A 46 -9.07 -0.18 -10.48
CA TYR A 46 -9.82 -1.41 -10.79
C TYR A 46 -10.15 -2.23 -9.54
N LEU A 47 -9.24 -2.30 -8.55
CA LEU A 47 -9.54 -2.93 -7.27
C LEU A 47 -10.72 -2.24 -6.58
N HIS A 48 -10.71 -0.90 -6.53
CA HIS A 48 -11.80 -0.13 -5.92
C HIS A 48 -13.13 -0.35 -6.64
N ARG A 49 -13.12 -0.37 -7.97
CA ARG A 49 -14.31 -0.68 -8.79
C ARG A 49 -14.86 -2.08 -8.54
N ALA A 50 -14.00 -3.02 -8.16
CA ALA A 50 -14.39 -4.37 -7.75
C ALA A 50 -14.84 -4.45 -6.28
N GLY A 51 -14.88 -3.33 -5.55
CA GLY A 51 -15.24 -3.29 -4.13
C GLY A 51 -14.12 -3.73 -3.19
N ILE A 52 -12.90 -3.90 -3.71
CA ILE A 52 -11.72 -4.30 -2.94
C ILE A 52 -11.07 -3.05 -2.36
N LYS A 53 -10.87 -3.04 -1.04
CA LYS A 53 -10.18 -1.96 -0.34
C LYS A 53 -8.68 -2.03 -0.56
N THR A 54 -8.00 -0.90 -0.45
CA THR A 54 -6.54 -0.83 -0.50
C THR A 54 -5.98 -0.09 0.70
N ALA A 55 -4.82 -0.52 1.18
CA ALA A 55 -4.07 0.15 2.23
C ALA A 55 -2.58 0.17 1.91
N ILE A 56 -1.85 1.12 2.50
CA ILE A 56 -0.38 1.17 2.45
C ILE A 56 0.19 0.89 3.83
N ILE A 57 1.22 0.04 3.89
CA ILE A 57 2.09 -0.09 5.06
C ILE A 57 3.53 0.04 4.58
N SER A 58 4.18 1.16 4.93
CA SER A 58 5.58 1.44 4.61
C SER A 58 6.42 1.65 5.86
N GLY A 59 7.67 1.18 5.81
CA GLY A 59 8.66 1.41 6.87
C GLY A 59 9.19 2.84 6.90
N ARG A 60 9.06 3.60 5.81
CA ARG A 60 9.54 4.99 5.69
C ARG A 60 8.40 6.00 5.90
N ASN A 61 8.77 7.23 6.21
CA ASN A 61 7.86 8.39 6.23
C ASN A 61 8.25 9.34 5.11
N CYS A 62 7.34 9.60 4.17
CA CYS A 62 7.54 10.52 3.07
C CYS A 62 6.21 11.20 2.69
N ALA A 63 6.23 12.53 2.57
CA ALA A 63 5.04 13.30 2.20
C ALA A 63 4.49 12.88 0.83
N ALA A 64 5.35 12.50 -0.12
CA ALA A 64 4.95 12.04 -1.44
C ALA A 64 4.02 10.82 -1.39
N VAL A 65 4.23 9.90 -0.43
CA VAL A 65 3.36 8.73 -0.23
C VAL A 65 1.96 9.17 0.21
N THR A 66 1.87 10.09 1.17
CA THR A 66 0.58 10.64 1.63
C THR A 66 -0.18 11.31 0.49
N HIS A 67 0.51 12.12 -0.32
CA HIS A 67 -0.10 12.79 -1.47
C HIS A 67 -0.59 11.78 -2.52
N ARG A 68 0.25 10.80 -2.85
CA ARG A 68 -0.10 9.78 -3.84
C ARG A 68 -1.25 8.89 -3.37
N ALA A 69 -1.25 8.47 -2.11
CA ALA A 69 -2.32 7.69 -1.51
C ALA A 69 -3.67 8.44 -1.58
N LYS A 70 -3.67 9.73 -1.24
CA LYS A 70 -4.85 10.58 -1.35
C LYS A 70 -5.36 10.70 -2.79
N GLU A 71 -4.46 10.89 -3.75
CA GLU A 71 -4.81 10.94 -5.18
C GLU A 71 -5.45 9.63 -5.66
N LEU A 72 -4.93 8.50 -5.19
CA LEU A 72 -5.41 7.17 -5.55
C LEU A 72 -6.64 6.71 -4.75
N GLY A 73 -7.12 7.50 -3.78
CA GLY A 73 -8.24 7.10 -2.91
C GLY A 73 -7.90 5.97 -1.93
N ILE A 74 -6.63 5.82 -1.55
CA ILE A 74 -6.18 4.87 -0.53
C ILE A 74 -6.41 5.51 0.85
N GLU A 75 -7.39 5.00 1.58
CA GLU A 75 -7.83 5.58 2.85
C GLU A 75 -6.87 5.31 4.01
N ASP A 76 -6.27 4.11 4.04
CA ASP A 76 -5.41 3.67 5.13
C ASP A 76 -3.94 3.72 4.74
N VAL A 77 -3.19 4.58 5.42
CA VAL A 77 -1.77 4.81 5.15
C VAL A 77 -0.99 4.76 6.45
N TYR A 78 -0.23 3.69 6.64
CA TYR A 78 0.65 3.48 7.79
C TYR A 78 2.09 3.69 7.34
N GLN A 79 2.70 4.79 7.75
CA GLN A 79 4.09 5.12 7.46
C GLN A 79 4.95 5.07 8.73
N GLY A 80 6.27 4.89 8.55
CA GLY A 80 7.19 4.69 9.67
C GLY A 80 6.95 3.37 10.44
N ALA A 81 6.25 2.42 9.83
CA ALA A 81 5.86 1.16 10.45
C ALA A 81 7.05 0.20 10.52
N ARG A 82 7.87 0.31 11.57
CA ARG A 82 9.01 -0.61 11.81
C ARG A 82 8.57 -2.06 12.03
N ASN A 83 7.40 -2.25 12.65
CA ASN A 83 6.75 -3.55 12.76
C ASN A 83 5.45 -3.54 11.94
N LYS A 84 5.52 -4.05 10.69
CA LYS A 84 4.37 -4.08 9.77
C LYS A 84 3.22 -4.95 10.28
N ILE A 85 3.49 -5.91 11.17
CA ILE A 85 2.47 -6.81 11.74
C ILE A 85 1.46 -6.05 12.59
N ASP A 86 1.86 -4.97 13.27
CA ASP A 86 0.94 -4.21 14.12
C ASP A 86 -0.06 -3.42 13.26
N ALA A 87 0.41 -2.78 12.19
CA ALA A 87 -0.46 -2.12 11.21
C ALA A 87 -1.37 -3.12 10.48
N TYR A 88 -0.85 -4.30 10.14
CA TYR A 88 -1.65 -5.38 9.57
C TYR A 88 -2.79 -5.80 10.51
N LYS A 89 -2.50 -6.04 11.80
CA LYS A 89 -3.52 -6.43 12.79
C LYS A 89 -4.60 -5.38 12.94
N GLN A 90 -4.22 -4.09 12.99
CA GLN A 90 -5.16 -2.98 13.05
C GLN A 90 -6.09 -2.96 11.83
N LEU A 91 -5.56 -3.14 10.62
CA LEU A 91 -6.35 -3.21 9.40
C LEU A 91 -7.30 -4.41 9.40
N ARG A 92 -6.80 -5.58 9.80
CA ARG A 92 -7.59 -6.80 9.88
C ARG A 92 -8.77 -6.66 10.83
N GLU A 93 -8.52 -6.06 12.01
CA GLU A 93 -9.55 -5.80 13.01
C GLU A 93 -10.53 -4.71 12.56
N LYS A 94 -10.03 -3.59 12.02
CA LYS A 94 -10.83 -2.47 11.51
C LYS A 94 -11.87 -2.93 10.48
N TYR A 95 -11.49 -3.86 9.61
CA TYR A 95 -12.35 -4.37 8.54
C TYR A 95 -13.01 -5.72 8.84
N THR A 96 -12.79 -6.28 10.03
CA THR A 96 -13.33 -7.58 10.46
C THR A 96 -13.06 -8.67 9.42
N LEU A 97 -11.81 -8.75 8.95
CA LEU A 97 -11.37 -9.69 7.92
C LEU A 97 -10.60 -10.87 8.50
N SER A 98 -10.67 -12.01 7.83
CA SER A 98 -9.75 -13.12 8.05
C SER A 98 -8.48 -12.97 7.21
N ASP A 99 -7.40 -13.65 7.60
CA ASP A 99 -6.12 -13.58 6.86
C ASP A 99 -6.27 -14.07 5.40
N LYS A 100 -7.28 -14.89 5.09
CA LYS A 100 -7.57 -15.38 3.71
C LYS A 100 -8.24 -14.34 2.82
N GLU A 101 -8.73 -13.24 3.38
CA GLU A 101 -9.39 -12.16 2.67
C GLU A 101 -8.47 -10.95 2.45
N ILE A 102 -7.22 -11.05 2.91
CA ILE A 102 -6.21 -10.00 2.79
C ILE A 102 -5.08 -10.49 1.90
N CYS A 103 -4.73 -9.67 0.90
CA CYS A 103 -3.54 -9.86 0.09
C CYS A 103 -2.52 -8.80 0.50
N TYR A 104 -1.27 -9.19 0.69
CA TYR A 104 -0.16 -8.26 0.91
C TYR A 104 0.79 -8.37 -0.29
N VAL A 105 1.19 -7.23 -0.86
CA VAL A 105 2.19 -7.14 -1.92
C VAL A 105 3.42 -6.45 -1.34
N GLY A 106 4.51 -7.21 -1.23
CA GLY A 106 5.81 -6.78 -0.70
C GLY A 106 6.95 -7.30 -1.56
N ASP A 107 8.14 -6.75 -1.38
CA ASP A 107 9.38 -7.12 -2.06
C ASP A 107 10.45 -7.71 -1.11
N ASP A 108 10.37 -7.45 0.21
CA ASP A 108 11.23 -7.99 1.29
C ASP A 108 10.44 -8.26 2.59
#